data_AF-A0A535IAU6-F1
#
_entry.id   AF-A0A535IAU6-F1
#
_cell.length_a   1.000
_cell.length_b   1.000
_cell.length_c   1.000
_cell.angle_alpha   90.00
_cell.angle_beta   90.00
_cell.angle_gamma   90.00
#
_symmetry.space_group_name_H-M   'P 1'
#
loop_
_entity.id
_entity.type
_entity.pdbx_description
1 polymer ?
#
loop_
_entity_poly.entity_id
_entity_poly.type
_entity_poly.pdbx_seq_one_letter_code
_entity_poly.pdbx_strand_id
1 'polypeptide(L)'
;MLDSMPSWQAQRTVDWAKQVVSRADLLAKVIAVGSVDHPKLATAQTALAAGDTATAIGGARAEVQATRDVLFAFREGRLETERLTRTPAFLLILLPLALYVWFMRREGWPFRRPLLGAFTYFVVFYAVFFARGDYFSFSVLNADERLVDGISARTADALFALITSTAVIAILSRASTPFQLLLDIVNTAFVIGALLWLQLDVFYWLWDFTWLWYLPDQTLTVKFYLDVVQSGAFMLSSPPMPPSLGRAVARPALAASPRPIRIRLSVPAPMFALATSH
;
A
#
# COMPACT_ATOMS: atom_id res chain seq x y z
N MET A 1 -43.89 -11.72 -20.72
CA MET A 1 -43.10 -11.45 -19.48
C MET A 1 -41.59 -11.65 -19.67
N LEU A 2 -41.11 -12.10 -20.84
CA LEU A 2 -39.68 -12.25 -21.18
C LEU A 2 -39.08 -10.97 -21.82
N ASP A 3 -39.89 -10.11 -22.43
CA ASP A 3 -39.44 -8.86 -23.08
C ASP A 3 -38.99 -7.76 -22.11
N SER A 4 -39.25 -7.91 -20.80
CA SER A 4 -38.77 -6.99 -19.77
C SER A 4 -37.33 -7.27 -19.35
N MET A 5 -36.74 -8.40 -19.76
CA MET A 5 -35.40 -8.79 -19.31
C MET A 5 -34.27 -7.86 -19.81
N PRO A 6 -34.24 -7.47 -21.09
CA PRO A 6 -33.16 -6.62 -21.61
C PRO A 6 -33.21 -5.19 -21.05
N SER A 7 -34.42 -4.65 -20.80
CA SER A 7 -34.59 -3.27 -20.34
C SER A 7 -34.17 -3.06 -18.89
N TRP A 8 -34.50 -3.99 -17.98
CA TRP A 8 -34.01 -3.89 -16.59
C TRP A 8 -32.50 -4.00 -16.50
N GLN A 9 -31.88 -4.85 -17.34
CA GLN A 9 -30.43 -5.04 -17.34
C GLN A 9 -29.72 -3.79 -17.86
N ALA A 10 -30.25 -3.17 -18.91
CA ALA A 10 -29.74 -1.91 -19.43
C ALA A 10 -29.82 -0.79 -18.39
N GLN A 11 -30.97 -0.62 -17.73
CA GLN A 11 -31.15 0.35 -16.64
C GLN A 11 -30.12 0.13 -15.52
N ARG A 12 -29.99 -1.11 -15.02
CA ARG A 12 -29.05 -1.44 -13.95
C ARG A 12 -27.59 -1.17 -14.34
N THR A 13 -27.22 -1.44 -15.59
CA THR A 13 -25.86 -1.21 -16.08
C THR A 13 -25.55 0.28 -16.19
N VAL A 14 -26.50 1.09 -16.68
CA VAL A 14 -26.37 2.56 -16.72
C VAL A 14 -26.30 3.15 -15.32
N ASP A 15 -27.12 2.67 -14.39
CA ASP A 15 -27.10 3.17 -13.00
C ASP A 15 -25.80 2.79 -12.27
N TRP A 16 -25.26 1.58 -12.52
CA TRP A 16 -23.92 1.22 -12.07
C TRP A 16 -22.84 2.15 -12.65
N ALA A 17 -22.89 2.44 -13.95
CA ALA A 17 -21.95 3.37 -14.57
C ALA A 17 -22.02 4.78 -13.95
N LYS A 18 -23.22 5.31 -13.69
CA LYS A 18 -23.41 6.58 -12.97
C LYS A 18 -22.76 6.55 -11.58
N GLN A 19 -22.91 5.47 -10.83
CA GLN A 19 -22.29 5.34 -9.50
C GLN A 19 -20.76 5.32 -9.58
N VAL A 20 -20.19 4.64 -10.57
CA VAL A 20 -18.74 4.61 -10.79
C VAL A 20 -18.23 6.00 -11.16
N VAL A 21 -18.87 6.67 -12.11
CA VAL A 21 -18.54 8.04 -12.54
C VAL A 21 -18.64 9.04 -11.38
N SER A 22 -19.72 8.99 -10.61
CA SER A 22 -19.89 9.86 -9.44
C SER A 22 -18.78 9.68 -8.40
N ARG A 23 -18.35 8.43 -8.14
CA ARG A 23 -17.21 8.15 -7.26
C ARG A 23 -15.89 8.61 -7.88
N ALA A 24 -15.73 8.46 -9.19
CA ALA A 24 -14.56 8.90 -9.92
C ALA A 24 -14.39 10.42 -9.86
N ASP A 25 -15.46 11.19 -10.03
CA ASP A 25 -15.45 12.65 -9.89
C ASP A 25 -15.08 13.10 -8.48
N LEU A 26 -15.57 12.41 -7.45
CA LEU A 26 -15.18 12.68 -6.06
C LEU A 26 -13.70 12.39 -5.83
N LEU A 27 -13.20 11.27 -6.37
CA LEU A 27 -11.78 10.93 -6.29
C LEU A 27 -10.93 11.95 -7.05
N ALA A 28 -11.31 12.33 -8.27
CA ALA A 28 -10.64 13.34 -9.11
C ALA A 28 -10.42 14.65 -8.32
N LYS A 29 -11.44 15.12 -7.62
CA LYS A 29 -11.35 16.30 -6.72
C LYS A 29 -10.34 16.12 -5.60
N VAL A 30 -10.30 14.95 -4.95
CA VAL A 30 -9.34 14.64 -3.88
C VAL A 30 -7.91 14.58 -4.44
N ILE A 31 -7.74 14.01 -5.64
CA ILE A 31 -6.44 13.92 -6.29
C ILE A 31 -6.02 15.24 -6.97
N ALA A 32 -6.84 16.29 -6.87
CA ALA A 32 -6.66 17.61 -7.50
C ALA A 32 -6.52 17.56 -9.03
N VAL A 33 -7.18 16.58 -9.64
CA VAL A 33 -7.38 16.50 -11.07
C VAL A 33 -8.74 17.13 -11.37
N GLY A 34 -8.83 17.91 -12.44
CA GLY A 34 -10.07 18.59 -12.85
C GLY A 34 -11.24 17.64 -13.10
N SER A 35 -12.33 18.16 -13.66
CA SER A 35 -13.46 17.33 -14.08
C SER A 35 -13.04 16.32 -15.14
N VAL A 36 -13.52 15.09 -15.03
CA VAL A 36 -13.37 14.07 -16.07
C VAL A 36 -14.60 14.15 -16.98
N ASP A 37 -14.38 14.13 -18.30
CA ASP A 37 -15.48 14.12 -19.26
C ASP A 37 -16.04 12.71 -19.43
N HIS A 38 -17.37 12.59 -19.45
CA HIS A 38 -18.09 11.31 -19.49
C HIS A 38 -19.05 11.20 -20.70
N PRO A 39 -18.57 11.37 -21.95
CA PRO A 39 -19.44 11.43 -23.12
C PRO A 39 -20.17 10.11 -23.42
N LYS A 40 -19.58 8.95 -23.09
CA LYS A 40 -20.21 7.65 -23.37
C LYS A 40 -21.33 7.35 -22.38
N LEU A 41 -21.29 7.92 -21.17
CA LEU A 41 -22.42 7.89 -20.24
C LEU A 41 -23.64 8.61 -20.81
N ALA A 42 -23.43 9.81 -21.38
CA ALA A 42 -24.50 10.58 -22.00
C ALA A 42 -25.11 9.82 -23.18
N THR A 43 -24.29 9.23 -24.05
CA THR A 43 -24.76 8.37 -25.15
C THR A 43 -25.54 7.16 -24.63
N ALA A 44 -25.08 6.50 -23.58
CA ALA A 44 -25.77 5.35 -22.98
C ALA A 44 -27.14 5.72 -22.40
N GLN A 45 -27.26 6.90 -21.77
CA GLN A 45 -28.53 7.41 -21.25
C GLN A 45 -29.53 7.73 -22.37
N THR A 46 -29.06 8.36 -23.45
CA THR A 46 -29.89 8.64 -24.63
C THR A 46 -30.36 7.34 -25.30
N ALA A 47 -29.47 6.35 -25.45
CA ALA A 47 -29.83 5.04 -25.99
C ALA A 47 -30.87 4.31 -25.12
N LEU A 48 -30.71 4.38 -23.80
CA LEU A 48 -31.67 3.81 -22.84
C LEU A 48 -33.05 4.47 -22.97
N ALA A 49 -33.11 5.80 -23.08
CA ALA A 49 -34.35 6.54 -23.28
C ALA A 49 -35.03 6.21 -24.63
N ALA A 50 -34.24 5.87 -25.66
CA ALA A 50 -34.72 5.43 -26.96
C ALA A 50 -35.12 3.94 -27.02
N GLY A 51 -34.95 3.18 -25.94
CA GLY A 51 -35.21 1.74 -25.90
C GLY A 51 -34.13 0.86 -26.54
N ASP A 52 -33.00 1.45 -26.97
CA ASP A 52 -31.85 0.71 -27.49
C ASP A 52 -31.00 0.15 -26.34
N THR A 53 -31.44 -1.00 -25.84
CA THR A 53 -30.81 -1.67 -24.69
C THR A 53 -29.38 -2.14 -24.96
N ALA A 54 -29.06 -2.54 -26.20
CA ALA A 54 -27.73 -3.02 -26.55
C ALA A 54 -26.70 -1.88 -26.53
N THR A 55 -27.03 -0.74 -27.16
CA THR A 55 -26.16 0.45 -27.15
C THR A 55 -26.04 1.04 -25.74
N ALA A 56 -27.11 1.03 -24.95
CA ALA A 56 -27.07 1.48 -23.56
C ALA A 56 -26.09 0.66 -22.71
N ILE A 57 -26.14 -0.68 -22.78
CA ILE A 57 -25.23 -1.57 -22.04
C ILE A 57 -23.79 -1.39 -22.52
N GLY A 58 -23.56 -1.37 -23.84
CA GLY A 58 -22.24 -1.21 -24.45
C GLY A 58 -21.59 0.12 -24.06
N GLY A 59 -22.33 1.22 -24.21
CA GLY A 59 -21.89 2.57 -23.84
C GLY A 59 -21.56 2.71 -22.35
N ALA A 60 -22.42 2.18 -21.47
CA ALA A 60 -22.21 2.22 -20.02
C ALA A 60 -20.95 1.44 -19.58
N ARG A 61 -20.72 0.25 -20.14
CA ARG A 61 -19.48 -0.53 -19.85
C ARG A 61 -18.24 0.17 -20.39
N ALA A 62 -18.32 0.69 -21.62
CA ALA A 62 -17.22 1.42 -22.25
C ALA A 62 -16.87 2.72 -21.49
N GLU A 63 -17.87 3.39 -20.90
CA GLU A 63 -17.65 4.52 -20.01
C GLU A 63 -16.93 4.11 -18.73
N VAL A 64 -17.39 3.05 -18.06
CA VAL A 64 -16.75 2.60 -16.82
C VAL A 64 -15.29 2.23 -17.04
N GLN A 65 -14.98 1.54 -18.15
CA GLN A 65 -13.60 1.23 -18.48
C GLN A 65 -12.78 2.50 -18.75
N ALA A 66 -13.29 3.41 -19.59
CA ALA A 66 -12.59 4.67 -19.88
C ALA A 66 -12.35 5.52 -18.62
N THR A 67 -13.36 5.62 -17.74
CA THR A 67 -13.24 6.32 -16.46
C THR A 67 -12.15 5.70 -15.58
N ARG A 68 -12.07 4.36 -15.52
CA ARG A 68 -11.03 3.66 -14.75
C ARG A 68 -9.64 3.89 -15.31
N ASP A 69 -9.49 3.83 -16.63
CA ASP A 69 -8.19 4.01 -17.29
C ASP A 69 -7.67 5.44 -17.07
N VAL A 70 -8.56 6.44 -17.20
CA VAL A 70 -8.25 7.84 -16.93
C VAL A 70 -7.84 8.06 -15.47
N LEU A 71 -8.62 7.55 -14.51
CA LEU A 71 -8.27 7.63 -13.10
C LEU A 71 -6.96 6.93 -12.75
N PHE A 72 -6.70 5.77 -13.35
CA PHE A 72 -5.46 5.03 -13.15
C PHE A 72 -4.26 5.84 -13.64
N ALA A 73 -4.34 6.43 -14.83
CA ALA A 73 -3.29 7.29 -15.36
C ALA A 73 -3.03 8.51 -14.47
N PHE A 74 -4.10 9.17 -13.99
CA PHE A 74 -3.98 10.29 -13.07
C PHE A 74 -3.37 9.90 -11.72
N ARG A 75 -3.81 8.78 -11.15
CA ARG A 75 -3.23 8.23 -9.92
C ARG A 75 -1.74 7.96 -10.11
N GLU A 76 -1.34 7.31 -11.19
CA GLU A 76 0.06 6.96 -11.41
C GLU A 76 0.93 8.19 -11.63
N GLY A 77 0.47 9.18 -12.42
CA GLY A 77 1.20 10.43 -12.62
C GLY A 77 1.40 11.23 -11.33
N ARG A 78 0.39 11.27 -10.46
CA ARG A 78 0.53 11.87 -9.13
C ARG A 78 1.48 11.07 -8.24
N LEU A 79 1.36 9.75 -8.20
CA LEU A 79 2.26 8.88 -7.42
C LEU A 79 3.71 9.04 -7.87
N GLU A 80 3.96 9.13 -9.17
CA GLU A 80 5.30 9.36 -9.73
C GLU A 80 5.89 10.69 -9.24
N THR A 81 5.09 11.76 -9.29
CA THR A 81 5.49 13.06 -8.76
C THR A 81 5.85 12.97 -7.27
N GLU A 82 5.04 12.29 -6.47
CA GLU A 82 5.30 12.07 -5.05
C GLU A 82 6.53 11.15 -4.80
N ARG A 83 6.80 10.16 -5.66
CA ARG A 83 8.03 9.34 -5.57
C ARG A 83 9.26 10.18 -5.87
N LEU A 84 9.21 11.05 -6.87
CA LEU A 84 10.31 11.96 -7.20
C LEU A 84 10.63 12.89 -6.04
N THR A 85 9.62 13.42 -5.34
CA THR A 85 9.86 14.28 -4.15
C THR A 85 10.44 13.50 -2.97
N ARG A 86 10.14 12.20 -2.82
CA ARG A 86 10.73 11.31 -1.80
C ARG A 86 12.11 10.77 -2.17
N THR A 87 12.51 10.84 -3.44
CA THR A 87 13.77 10.25 -3.93
C THR A 87 15.02 10.76 -3.19
N PRO A 88 15.17 12.06 -2.86
CA PRO A 88 16.31 12.52 -2.07
C PRO A 88 16.41 11.87 -0.68
N ALA A 89 15.27 11.68 -0.01
CA ALA A 89 15.23 11.02 1.31
C ALA A 89 15.59 9.53 1.18
N PHE A 90 15.03 8.84 0.20
CA PHE A 90 15.39 7.45 -0.14
C PHE A 90 16.90 7.30 -0.41
N LEU A 91 17.49 8.17 -1.24
CA LEU A 91 18.93 8.14 -1.52
C LEU A 91 19.79 8.42 -0.29
N LEU A 92 19.33 9.31 0.61
CA LEU A 92 20.02 9.61 1.86
C LEU A 92 20.00 8.40 2.81
N ILE A 93 18.89 7.67 2.87
CA ILE A 93 18.75 6.44 3.68
C ILE A 93 19.56 5.28 3.07
N LEU A 94 19.68 5.23 1.74
CA LEU A 94 20.50 4.25 1.04
C LEU A 94 22.02 4.49 1.21
N LEU A 95 22.43 5.72 1.48
CA LEU A 95 23.84 6.12 1.52
C LEU A 95 24.68 5.32 2.54
N PRO A 96 24.28 5.12 3.81
CA PRO A 96 25.05 4.30 4.75
C PRO A 96 25.28 2.86 4.27
N LEU A 97 24.28 2.26 3.63
CA LEU A 97 24.40 0.91 3.07
C LEU A 97 25.39 0.90 1.90
N ALA A 98 25.31 1.90 1.01
CA ALA A 98 26.24 2.04 -0.10
C ALA A 98 27.69 2.26 0.38
N LEU A 99 27.88 3.12 1.38
CA LEU A 99 29.19 3.39 2.00
C LEU A 99 29.75 2.15 2.71
N TYR A 100 28.90 1.40 3.42
CA TYR A 100 29.30 0.13 4.02
C TYR A 100 29.79 -0.86 2.97
N VAL A 101 29.00 -1.11 1.91
CA VAL A 101 29.40 -2.02 0.83
C VAL A 101 30.69 -1.55 0.13
N TRP A 102 30.84 -0.24 -0.07
CA TRP A 102 32.06 0.33 -0.65
C TRP A 102 33.28 0.11 0.24
N PHE A 103 33.19 0.43 1.54
CA PHE A 103 34.26 0.23 2.50
C PHE A 103 34.67 -1.24 2.60
N MET A 104 33.68 -2.14 2.67
CA MET A 104 33.89 -3.59 2.72
C MET A 104 34.66 -4.10 1.49
N ARG A 105 34.32 -3.61 0.29
CA ARG A 105 35.03 -3.97 -0.95
C ARG A 105 36.46 -3.45 -0.96
N ARG A 106 36.68 -2.23 -0.47
CA ARG A 106 38.00 -1.61 -0.38
C ARG A 106 38.94 -2.38 0.54
N GLU A 107 38.43 -2.87 1.67
CA GLU A 107 39.21 -3.63 2.66
C GLU A 107 39.28 -5.14 2.34
N GLY A 108 38.68 -5.60 1.23
CA GLY A 108 38.74 -7.00 0.80
C GLY A 108 38.02 -7.99 1.73
N TRP A 109 37.01 -7.54 2.49
CA TRP A 109 36.34 -8.39 3.47
C TRP A 109 35.53 -9.52 2.81
N PRO A 110 35.55 -10.74 3.38
CA PRO A 110 34.88 -11.90 2.80
C PRO A 110 33.35 -11.85 2.96
N PHE A 111 32.64 -11.29 1.97
CA PHE A 111 31.18 -11.07 2.01
C PHE A 111 30.33 -12.34 1.82
N ARG A 112 30.94 -13.44 1.36
CA ARG A 112 30.20 -14.66 1.00
C ARG A 112 29.46 -15.27 2.18
N ARG A 113 30.10 -15.32 3.36
CA ARG A 113 29.48 -15.91 4.55
C ARG A 113 28.32 -15.05 5.06
N PRO A 114 28.48 -13.73 5.32
CA PRO A 114 27.35 -12.88 5.70
C PRO A 114 26.16 -12.95 4.75
N LEU A 115 26.40 -12.98 3.43
CA LEU A 115 25.34 -13.13 2.44
C LEU A 115 24.61 -14.46 2.53
N LEU A 116 25.33 -15.58 2.70
CA LEU A 116 24.71 -16.89 2.86
C LEU A 116 23.88 -16.97 4.14
N GLY A 117 24.35 -16.35 5.21
CA GLY A 117 23.59 -16.23 6.45
C GLY A 117 22.31 -15.42 6.24
N ALA A 118 22.40 -14.25 5.59
CA ALA A 118 21.23 -13.43 5.29
C ALA A 118 20.23 -14.14 4.36
N PHE A 119 20.74 -14.83 3.33
CA PHE A 119 19.91 -15.66 2.46
C PHE A 119 19.19 -16.75 3.25
N THR A 120 19.91 -17.48 4.12
CA THR A 120 19.33 -18.52 4.98
C THR A 120 18.21 -17.95 5.86
N TYR A 121 18.42 -16.77 6.45
CA TYR A 121 17.42 -16.09 7.27
C TYR A 121 16.11 -15.89 6.50
N PHE A 122 16.16 -15.24 5.33
CA PHE A 122 14.94 -14.94 4.56
C PHE A 122 14.26 -16.23 4.06
N VAL A 123 15.03 -17.21 3.60
CA VAL A 123 14.49 -18.50 3.16
C VAL A 123 13.77 -19.21 4.30
N VAL A 124 14.37 -19.31 5.48
CA VAL A 124 13.78 -19.97 6.63
C VAL A 124 12.52 -19.24 7.10
N PHE A 125 12.59 -17.90 7.21
CA PHE A 125 11.44 -17.10 7.62
C PHE A 125 10.24 -17.30 6.69
N TYR A 126 10.43 -17.14 5.38
CA TYR A 126 9.34 -17.29 4.42
C TYR A 126 8.90 -18.74 4.27
N ALA A 127 9.80 -19.73 4.40
CA ALA A 127 9.41 -21.14 4.40
C ALA A 127 8.48 -21.46 5.56
N VAL A 128 8.77 -20.98 6.79
CA VAL A 128 7.90 -21.15 7.95
C VAL A 128 6.56 -20.44 7.75
N PHE A 129 6.59 -19.21 7.22
CA PHE A 129 5.38 -18.45 6.90
C PHE A 129 4.46 -19.21 5.93
N PHE A 130 4.99 -19.67 4.79
CA PHE A 130 4.18 -20.41 3.81
C PHE A 130 3.80 -21.81 4.27
N ALA A 131 4.63 -22.49 5.07
CA ALA A 131 4.33 -23.83 5.60
C ALA A 131 3.11 -23.83 6.53
N ARG A 132 2.78 -22.69 7.15
CA ARG A 132 1.56 -22.51 7.97
C ARG A 132 0.31 -22.19 7.14
N GLY A 133 0.44 -22.07 5.82
CA GLY A 133 -0.65 -21.70 4.92
C GLY A 133 -0.92 -20.19 4.86
N ASP A 134 -0.02 -19.37 5.40
CA ASP A 134 -0.15 -17.91 5.29
C ASP A 134 0.17 -17.44 3.87
N TYR A 135 -0.46 -16.34 3.45
CA TYR A 135 -0.27 -15.72 2.15
C TYR A 135 -0.32 -14.19 2.28
N PHE A 136 0.20 -13.48 1.28
CA PHE A 136 0.21 -12.01 1.29
C PHE A 136 -1.18 -11.43 1.02
N SER A 137 -2.03 -11.40 2.06
CA SER A 137 -3.39 -10.86 2.00
C SER A 137 -3.78 -10.18 3.31
N PHE A 138 -4.62 -9.14 3.22
CA PHE A 138 -5.21 -8.48 4.38
C PHE A 138 -6.11 -9.40 5.21
N SER A 139 -6.57 -10.53 4.65
CA SER A 139 -7.31 -11.54 5.42
C SER A 139 -6.50 -12.07 6.60
N VAL A 140 -5.17 -12.17 6.48
CA VAL A 140 -4.30 -12.60 7.59
C VAL A 140 -4.33 -11.60 8.75
N LEU A 141 -4.36 -10.30 8.44
CA LEU A 141 -4.45 -9.25 9.46
C LEU A 141 -5.82 -9.17 10.15
N ASN A 142 -6.87 -9.70 9.50
CA ASN A 142 -8.24 -9.67 10.01
C ASN A 142 -8.68 -10.99 10.67
N ALA A 143 -8.01 -12.11 10.35
CA ALA A 143 -8.25 -13.43 10.94
C ALA A 143 -7.65 -13.55 12.35
N ASP A 144 -6.58 -12.80 12.62
CA ASP A 144 -6.03 -12.69 13.96
C ASP A 144 -6.89 -11.71 14.78
N GLU A 145 -7.93 -12.24 15.45
CA GLU A 145 -8.76 -11.51 16.44
C GLU A 145 -7.92 -10.82 17.53
N ARG A 146 -6.63 -11.16 17.62
CA ARG A 146 -5.61 -10.53 18.44
C ARG A 146 -4.37 -10.21 17.59
N LEU A 147 -4.39 -9.04 16.94
CA LEU A 147 -3.27 -8.51 16.15
C LEU A 147 -1.92 -8.57 16.90
N VAL A 148 -1.93 -8.45 18.22
CA VAL A 148 -0.73 -8.58 19.09
C VAL A 148 -0.17 -10.01 19.07
N ASP A 149 -1.01 -11.03 19.12
CA ASP A 149 -0.59 -12.43 19.12
C ASP A 149 0.06 -12.76 17.77
N GLY A 150 -0.52 -12.28 16.66
CA GLY A 150 0.06 -12.37 15.32
C GLY A 150 1.44 -11.73 15.22
N ILE A 151 1.62 -10.50 15.72
CA ILE A 151 2.94 -9.83 15.75
C ILE A 151 3.95 -10.67 16.56
N SER A 152 3.55 -11.18 17.73
CA SER A 152 4.45 -11.96 18.59
C SER A 152 4.90 -13.27 17.93
N ALA A 153 3.98 -13.96 17.25
CA ALA A 153 4.26 -15.20 16.54
C ALA A 153 5.25 -14.97 15.39
N ARG A 154 5.06 -13.91 14.58
CA ARG A 154 5.99 -13.58 13.48
C ARG A 154 7.33 -13.05 13.98
N THR A 155 7.37 -12.37 15.11
CA THR A 155 8.62 -12.01 15.77
C THR A 155 9.38 -13.27 16.22
N ALA A 156 8.68 -14.27 16.78
CA ALA A 156 9.29 -15.54 17.15
C ALA A 156 9.82 -16.31 15.93
N ASP A 157 9.10 -16.29 14.80
CA ASP A 157 9.57 -16.88 13.54
C ASP A 157 10.85 -16.18 13.04
N ALA A 158 10.92 -14.85 13.14
CA ALA A 158 12.12 -14.08 12.79
C ALA A 158 13.31 -14.43 13.69
N LEU A 159 13.10 -14.58 15.00
CA LEU A 159 14.13 -15.02 15.94
C LEU A 159 14.61 -16.45 15.62
N PHE A 160 13.69 -17.35 15.29
CA PHE A 160 14.02 -18.72 14.86
C PHE A 160 14.86 -18.72 13.59
N ALA A 161 14.51 -17.90 12.59
CA ALA A 161 15.29 -17.73 11.37
C ALA A 161 16.70 -17.16 11.65
N LEU A 162 16.82 -16.22 12.59
CA LEU A 162 18.10 -15.64 13.01
C LEU A 162 19.01 -16.66 13.70
N ILE A 163 18.46 -17.48 14.60
CA ILE A 163 19.18 -18.59 15.25
C ILE A 163 19.66 -19.59 14.19
N THR A 164 18.79 -19.97 13.26
CA THR A 164 19.11 -20.92 12.18
C THR A 164 20.23 -20.38 11.28
N SER A 165 20.13 -19.11 10.89
CA SER A 165 21.17 -18.41 10.13
C SER A 165 22.52 -18.40 10.86
N THR A 166 22.51 -18.07 12.16
CA THR A 166 23.71 -18.07 13.00
C THR A 166 24.34 -19.47 13.09
N ALA A 167 23.53 -20.52 13.25
CA ALA A 167 24.01 -21.90 13.28
C ALA A 167 24.68 -22.31 11.95
N VAL A 168 24.09 -21.94 10.81
CA VAL A 168 24.70 -22.17 9.48
C VAL A 168 26.05 -21.46 9.37
N ILE A 169 26.14 -20.20 9.78
CA ILE A 169 27.40 -19.46 9.78
C ILE A 169 28.44 -20.11 10.70
N ALA A 170 28.04 -20.56 11.89
CA ALA A 170 28.94 -21.25 12.80
C ALA A 170 29.51 -22.54 12.20
N ILE A 171 28.69 -23.32 11.49
CA ILE A 171 29.13 -24.54 10.78
C ILE A 171 30.11 -24.19 9.65
N LEU A 172 29.80 -23.16 8.84
CA LEU A 172 30.65 -22.72 7.73
C LEU A 172 31.97 -22.09 8.20
N SER A 173 31.98 -21.50 9.40
CA SER A 173 33.14 -20.86 10.02
C SER A 173 33.84 -21.74 11.05
N ARG A 174 33.56 -23.06 11.10
CA ARG A 174 34.14 -24.00 12.07
C ARG A 174 35.68 -24.06 12.08
N ALA A 175 36.31 -23.74 10.95
CA ALA A 175 37.77 -23.72 10.80
C ALA A 175 38.37 -22.32 10.99
N SER A 176 37.55 -21.32 11.28
CA SER A 176 37.96 -19.94 11.49
C SER A 176 38.21 -19.65 12.97
N THR A 177 38.93 -18.55 13.25
CA THR A 177 39.17 -18.12 14.63
C THR A 177 37.87 -17.65 15.30
N PRO A 178 37.76 -17.69 16.64
CA PRO A 178 36.57 -17.21 17.35
C PRO A 178 36.22 -15.75 17.02
N PHE A 179 37.23 -14.90 16.83
CA PHE A 179 37.05 -13.51 16.42
C PHE A 179 36.43 -13.41 15.02
N GLN A 180 36.91 -14.20 14.06
CA GLN A 180 36.35 -14.22 12.70
C GLN A 180 34.91 -14.75 12.69
N LEU A 181 34.62 -15.79 13.48
CA LEU A 181 33.25 -16.30 13.64
C LEU A 181 32.32 -15.20 14.18
N LEU A 182 32.73 -14.49 15.22
CA LEU A 182 31.95 -13.39 15.78
C LEU A 182 31.73 -12.29 14.74
N LEU A 183 32.77 -11.92 13.99
CA LEU A 183 32.69 -10.93 12.92
C LEU A 183 31.74 -11.37 11.80
N ASP A 184 31.77 -12.64 11.40
CA ASP A 184 30.86 -13.21 10.40
C ASP A 184 29.40 -13.16 10.88
N ILE A 185 29.13 -13.46 12.16
CA ILE A 185 27.79 -13.39 12.77
C ILE A 185 27.29 -11.94 12.81
N VAL A 186 28.11 -11.01 13.30
CA VAL A 186 27.76 -9.58 13.37
C VAL A 186 27.48 -9.02 11.98
N ASN A 187 28.34 -9.32 11.00
CA ASN A 187 28.13 -8.90 9.62
C ASN A 187 26.88 -9.56 8.99
N THR A 188 26.58 -10.82 9.34
CA THR A 188 25.33 -11.48 8.91
C THR A 188 24.10 -10.72 9.43
N ALA A 189 24.07 -10.44 10.74
CA ALA A 189 22.98 -9.69 11.36
C ALA A 189 22.84 -8.28 10.77
N PHE A 190 23.97 -7.60 10.54
CA PHE A 190 24.00 -6.31 9.86
C PHE A 190 23.41 -6.38 8.45
N VAL A 191 23.81 -7.37 7.64
CA VAL A 191 23.31 -7.54 6.27
C VAL A 191 21.80 -7.83 6.27
N ILE A 192 21.30 -8.68 7.17
CA ILE A 192 19.86 -8.94 7.31
C ILE A 192 19.13 -7.64 7.65
N GLY A 193 19.57 -6.94 8.70
CA GLY A 193 18.97 -5.68 9.13
C GLY A 193 19.00 -4.62 8.03
N ALA A 194 20.11 -4.50 7.30
CA ALA A 194 20.24 -3.57 6.19
C ALA A 194 19.31 -3.91 5.01
N LEU A 195 19.13 -5.19 4.70
CA LEU A 195 18.19 -5.63 3.67
C LEU A 195 16.74 -5.38 4.09
N LEU A 196 16.38 -5.62 5.35
CA LEU A 196 15.06 -5.26 5.88
C LEU A 196 14.83 -3.75 5.79
N TRP A 197 15.79 -2.95 6.24
CA TRP A 197 15.73 -1.49 6.12
C TRP A 197 15.57 -1.01 4.68
N LEU A 198 16.33 -1.58 3.75
CA LEU A 198 16.19 -1.27 2.32
C LEU A 198 14.79 -1.61 1.81
N GLN A 199 14.22 -2.73 2.24
CA GLN A 199 12.86 -3.12 1.86
C GLN A 199 11.80 -2.15 2.40
N LEU A 200 11.95 -1.70 3.64
CA LEU A 200 11.08 -0.66 4.24
C LEU A 200 11.23 0.68 3.52
N ASP A 201 12.46 1.07 3.15
CA ASP A 201 12.75 2.31 2.44
C ASP A 201 12.22 2.29 1.00
N VAL A 202 12.34 1.16 0.30
CA VAL A 202 11.69 0.96 -1.01
C VAL A 202 10.17 1.08 -0.90
N PHE A 203 9.56 0.49 0.13
CA PHE A 203 8.12 0.65 0.37
C PHE A 203 7.74 2.12 0.60
N TYR A 204 8.49 2.81 1.47
CA TYR A 204 8.30 4.24 1.74
C TYR A 204 8.41 5.08 0.47
N TRP A 205 9.43 4.83 -0.35
CA TRP A 205 9.62 5.53 -1.61
C TRP A 205 8.40 5.34 -2.53
N LEU A 206 7.94 4.08 -2.69
CA LEU A 206 6.83 3.70 -3.57
C LEU A 206 5.48 4.27 -3.14
N TRP A 207 5.13 4.21 -1.85
CA TRP A 207 3.77 4.47 -1.35
C TRP A 207 3.67 5.29 -0.07
N ASP A 208 4.75 5.88 0.44
CA ASP A 208 4.73 6.63 1.70
C ASP A 208 4.23 5.78 2.90
N PHE A 209 4.18 6.39 4.08
CA PHE A 209 3.52 5.84 5.27
C PHE A 209 2.13 6.43 5.50
N THR A 210 1.74 7.46 4.73
CA THR A 210 0.45 8.12 4.84
C THR A 210 -0.38 7.95 3.57
N TRP A 211 -1.37 7.06 3.64
CA TRP A 211 -2.21 6.74 2.48
C TRP A 211 -3.54 7.51 2.54
N LEU A 212 -3.48 8.81 2.25
CA LEU A 212 -4.64 9.69 2.39
C LEU A 212 -5.65 9.57 1.24
N TRP A 213 -5.17 9.26 0.03
CA TRP A 213 -5.98 9.36 -1.19
C TRP A 213 -5.90 8.10 -2.09
N TYR A 214 -5.10 7.11 -1.73
CA TYR A 214 -4.96 5.85 -2.46
C TYR A 214 -4.79 4.68 -1.49
N LEU A 215 -5.00 3.47 -2.01
CA LEU A 215 -4.59 2.23 -1.36
C LEU A 215 -3.31 1.73 -2.04
N PRO A 216 -2.25 1.37 -1.29
CA PRO A 216 -1.09 0.69 -1.85
C PRO A 216 -1.45 -0.71 -2.36
N ASP A 217 -0.49 -1.33 -3.05
CA ASP A 217 -0.61 -2.74 -3.39
C ASP A 217 -0.75 -3.58 -2.10
N GLN A 218 -1.76 -4.46 -2.08
CA GLN A 218 -2.11 -5.21 -0.87
C GLN A 218 -1.02 -6.20 -0.48
N THR A 219 -0.47 -6.90 -1.49
CA THR A 219 0.60 -7.88 -1.30
C THR A 219 1.84 -7.21 -0.70
N LEU A 220 2.23 -6.06 -1.25
CA LEU A 220 3.39 -5.31 -0.79
C LEU A 220 3.14 -4.63 0.56
N THR A 221 1.90 -4.28 0.89
CA THR A 221 1.53 -3.77 2.23
C THR A 221 1.68 -4.84 3.30
N VAL A 222 1.20 -6.06 3.03
CA VAL A 222 1.37 -7.19 3.96
C VAL A 222 2.85 -7.54 4.10
N LYS A 223 3.60 -7.52 3.00
CA LYS A 223 5.04 -7.72 3.02
C LYS A 223 5.75 -6.65 3.86
N PHE A 224 5.42 -5.37 3.69
CA PHE A 224 5.94 -4.29 4.54
C PHE A 224 5.64 -4.50 6.02
N TYR A 225 4.42 -4.92 6.36
CA TYR A 225 4.08 -5.29 7.73
C TYR A 225 5.00 -6.40 8.26
N LEU A 226 5.22 -7.46 7.48
CA LEU A 226 6.14 -8.54 7.87
C LEU A 226 7.59 -8.05 8.00
N ASP A 227 8.04 -7.14 7.14
CA ASP A 227 9.38 -6.56 7.19
C ASP A 227 9.56 -5.73 8.47
N VAL A 228 8.54 -4.96 8.87
CA VAL A 228 8.51 -4.22 10.15
C VAL A 228 8.57 -5.19 11.33
N VAL A 229 7.76 -6.25 11.33
CA VAL A 229 7.77 -7.24 12.42
C VAL A 229 9.11 -7.96 12.52
N GLN A 230 9.69 -8.37 11.39
CA GLN A 230 11.03 -8.95 11.34
C GLN A 230 12.11 -7.99 11.87
N SER A 231 12.00 -6.69 11.57
CA SER A 231 12.94 -5.69 12.10
C SER A 231 12.90 -5.60 13.63
N GLY A 232 11.74 -5.90 14.24
CA GLY A 232 11.57 -5.99 15.70
C GLY A 232 12.49 -7.01 16.36
N ALA A 233 12.85 -8.10 15.67
CA ALA A 233 13.81 -9.09 16.17
C ALA A 233 15.23 -8.53 16.36
N PHE A 234 15.57 -7.42 15.69
CA PHE A 234 16.85 -6.73 15.80
C PHE A 234 16.83 -5.57 16.81
N MET A 235 15.66 -5.20 17.34
CA MET A 235 15.51 -4.15 18.34
C MET A 235 15.40 -4.78 19.73
N LEU A 236 16.55 -5.03 20.36
CA LEU A 236 16.66 -5.72 21.66
C LEU A 236 15.95 -4.98 22.83
N SER A 237 15.63 -3.71 22.65
CA SER A 237 14.72 -2.93 23.49
C SER A 237 13.58 -2.47 22.60
N SER A 238 12.35 -2.78 23.03
CA SER A 238 11.09 -2.50 22.33
C SER A 238 11.16 -1.24 21.47
N PRO A 239 10.76 -1.28 20.18
CA PRO A 239 10.87 -0.10 19.33
C PRO A 239 10.13 1.06 20.00
N PRO A 240 10.74 2.26 20.12
CA PRO A 240 9.92 3.45 20.17
C PRO A 240 9.19 3.47 18.84
N MET A 241 7.96 2.96 18.80
CA MET A 241 7.08 3.22 17.67
C MET A 241 7.14 4.73 17.46
N PRO A 242 7.54 5.20 16.26
CA PRO A 242 7.34 6.59 15.92
C PRO A 242 5.89 6.93 16.27
N PRO A 243 5.60 8.05 16.97
CA PRO A 243 4.23 8.38 17.36
C PRO A 243 3.25 8.39 16.18
N SER A 244 3.76 8.54 14.94
CA SER A 244 3.04 8.39 13.69
C SER A 244 2.60 6.96 13.38
N LEU A 245 3.48 5.95 13.54
CA LEU A 245 3.15 4.53 13.34
C LEU A 245 2.22 4.01 14.43
N GLY A 246 2.43 4.43 15.69
CA GLY A 246 1.49 4.13 16.78
C GLY A 246 0.08 4.70 16.52
N ARG A 247 -0.02 5.89 15.91
CA ARG A 247 -1.31 6.49 15.51
C ARG A 247 -1.93 5.84 14.27
N ALA A 248 -1.12 5.32 13.35
CA ALA A 248 -1.61 4.62 12.16
C ALA A 248 -2.17 3.22 12.52
N VAL A 249 -1.52 2.52 13.45
CA VAL A 249 -1.96 1.20 13.95
C VAL A 249 -3.10 1.31 14.96
N ALA A 250 -3.12 2.34 15.81
CA ALA A 250 -4.17 2.55 16.82
C ALA A 250 -5.44 3.28 16.30
N ARG A 251 -5.54 3.56 15.00
CA ARG A 251 -6.79 4.00 14.36
C ARG A 251 -7.36 2.87 13.50
N PRO A 252 -7.92 1.79 14.08
CA PRO A 252 -8.98 1.09 13.38
C PRO A 252 -10.13 2.08 13.29
N ALA A 253 -10.46 2.53 12.07
CA ALA A 253 -11.70 3.18 11.64
C ALA A 253 -12.76 3.50 12.74
N LEU A 254 -12.40 4.30 13.74
CA LEU A 254 -13.33 4.79 14.74
C LEU A 254 -14.05 5.96 14.09
N ALA A 255 -15.18 5.61 13.51
CA ALA A 255 -16.28 6.48 13.19
C ALA A 255 -15.86 7.76 12.44
N ALA A 256 -16.01 7.70 11.12
CA ALA A 256 -16.75 8.75 10.45
C ALA A 256 -18.10 8.95 11.18
N SER A 257 -18.10 9.68 12.29
CA SER A 257 -19.26 10.48 12.66
C SER A 257 -19.30 11.56 11.60
N PRO A 258 -20.31 11.59 10.71
CA PRO A 258 -20.46 12.70 9.80
C PRO A 258 -20.67 13.92 10.69
N ARG A 259 -19.66 14.78 10.82
CA ARG A 259 -19.91 16.13 11.31
C ARG A 259 -20.93 16.70 10.34
N PRO A 260 -22.12 17.15 10.80
CA PRO A 260 -23.06 17.80 9.92
C PRO A 260 -22.35 19.03 9.36
N ILE A 261 -21.98 18.97 8.09
CA ILE A 261 -21.58 20.15 7.34
C ILE A 261 -22.85 21.01 7.31
N ARG A 262 -22.92 22.01 8.19
CA ARG A 262 -23.88 23.11 8.01
C ARG A 262 -23.43 23.86 6.78
N ILE A 263 -23.91 23.43 5.61
CA ILE A 263 -23.91 24.25 4.42
C ILE A 263 -24.83 25.41 4.73
N ARG A 264 -24.25 26.58 5.02
CA ARG A 264 -24.99 27.84 5.02
C ARG A 264 -25.33 28.12 3.55
N LEU A 265 -26.49 27.64 3.12
CA LEU A 265 -27.10 28.14 1.89
C LEU A 265 -27.46 29.59 2.15
N SER A 266 -26.59 30.52 1.75
CA SER A 266 -26.96 31.90 1.53
C SER A 266 -27.90 31.92 0.32
N VAL A 267 -29.19 31.71 0.58
CA VAL A 267 -30.24 32.00 -0.38
C VAL A 267 -30.26 33.53 -0.53
N PRO A 268 -29.95 34.11 -1.69
CA PRO A 268 -30.19 35.52 -1.90
C PRO A 268 -31.70 35.76 -1.77
N ALA A 269 -32.08 36.69 -0.90
CA ALA A 269 -33.46 37.07 -0.69
C ALA A 269 -34.13 37.45 -2.03
N PRO A 270 -35.40 37.09 -2.27
CA PRO A 270 -36.12 37.56 -3.43
C PRO A 270 -36.23 39.08 -3.37
N MET A 271 -35.64 39.74 -4.35
CA MET A 271 -35.77 41.17 -4.57
C MET A 271 -37.22 41.43 -5.03
N PHE A 272 -38.09 41.79 -4.08
CA PHE A 272 -39.43 42.28 -4.40
C PHE A 272 -39.30 43.62 -5.12
N ALA A 273 -39.43 43.59 -6.44
CA ALA A 273 -39.67 44.78 -7.24
C ALA A 273 -41.10 45.27 -6.95
N LEU A 274 -41.22 46.29 -6.10
CA LEU A 274 -42.41 47.11 -5.98
C LEU A 274 -42.57 47.91 -7.27
N ALA A 275 -43.45 47.43 -8.16
CA ALA A 275 -43.96 48.22 -9.26
C ALA A 275 -44.93 49.27 -8.70
N THR A 276 -44.48 50.52 -8.65
CA THR A 276 -45.34 51.69 -8.55
C THR A 276 -45.89 52.01 -9.94
N SER A 277 -47.21 51.97 -10.12
CA SER A 277 -47.87 52.71 -11.19
C SER A 277 -49.35 52.96 -10.84
N HIS A 278 -49.67 54.26 -10.74
CA HIS A 278 -50.93 54.97 -11.01
C HIS A 278 -52.25 54.46 -10.43
#